data_AF-A0A135HN63-F1
#
_entry.id   AF-A0A135HN63-F1
#
_cell.length_a   1.000
_cell.length_b   1.000
_cell.length_c   1.000
_cell.angle_alpha   90.00
_cell.angle_beta   90.00
_cell.angle_gamma   90.00
#
_symmetry.space_group_name_H-M   'P 1'
#
loop_
_entity.id
_entity.type
_entity.pdbx_description
1 polymer ?
#
loop_
_entity_poly.entity_id
_entity_poly.type
_entity_poly.pdbx_seq_one_letter_code
_entity_poly.pdbx_strand_id
1 'polypeptide(L)'
;ITPGAEAYASHEKEEKSGFGIQFGSSGSGFSIGIGAKKTKDELNEGAATNAGSRLQAGRDITINAGRDANLQAAEVAADRDVAITAERDVNLLAAQDKSNYEAIHEELFAGVTVAVGSGLVSAAQSVGQAAEKIGDVSDKYSAANAAFASMKAYDALDNLANGGSMASVSVTAGFTHQKSSTSSSAEVPVVTTVTGGRSVSIEAKSGDINSHGAQIAAGYDSDGLLTDFDDEKAGDISLHAGKDINLESAEARNETSSKSSSSGASIGVSVACF
;
A
#
# COMPACT_ATOMS: atom_id res chain seq x y z
N ILE A 1 24.36 -2.81 -21.63
CA ILE A 1 24.30 -1.71 -20.64
C ILE A 1 23.16 -2.03 -19.70
N THR A 2 23.43 -2.09 -18.40
CA THR A 2 22.47 -2.45 -17.37
C THR A 2 22.43 -1.35 -16.30
N PRO A 3 21.32 -1.14 -15.61
CA PRO A 3 21.25 -0.16 -14.54
C PRO A 3 22.01 -0.66 -13.29
N GLY A 4 22.30 0.27 -12.38
CA GLY A 4 22.55 -0.07 -10.98
C GLY A 4 21.23 -0.45 -10.30
N ALA A 5 21.31 -1.19 -9.20
CA ALA A 5 20.15 -1.59 -8.41
C ALA A 5 20.40 -1.32 -6.93
N GLU A 6 19.41 -0.75 -6.27
CA GLU A 6 19.39 -0.54 -4.83
C GLU A 6 18.06 -1.06 -4.28
N ALA A 7 18.08 -1.63 -3.08
CA ALA A 7 16.88 -2.15 -2.45
C ALA A 7 16.95 -1.99 -0.94
N TYR A 8 15.79 -1.76 -0.33
CA TYR A 8 15.61 -1.78 1.12
C TYR A 8 14.37 -2.58 1.51
N ALA A 9 14.38 -3.09 2.73
CA ALA A 9 13.23 -3.70 3.37
C ALA A 9 13.21 -3.29 4.84
N SER A 10 12.03 -2.94 5.33
CA SER A 10 11.73 -2.58 6.71
C SER A 10 10.61 -3.47 7.23
N HIS A 11 10.75 -3.88 8.48
CA HIS A 11 9.76 -4.66 9.22
C HIS A 11 9.59 -4.03 10.59
N GLU A 12 8.37 -3.60 10.89
CA GLU A 12 8.00 -3.06 12.20
C GLU A 12 6.85 -3.86 12.77
N LYS A 13 6.96 -4.19 14.06
CA LYS A 13 5.92 -4.90 14.80
C LYS A 13 5.74 -4.27 16.17
N GLU A 14 4.51 -3.87 16.45
CA GLU A 14 4.09 -3.37 17.75
C GLU A 14 2.99 -4.27 18.34
N GLU A 15 3.11 -4.58 19.63
CA GLU A 15 2.14 -5.41 20.33
C GLU A 15 1.76 -4.75 21.65
N LYS A 16 0.48 -4.39 21.79
CA LYS A 16 -0.08 -3.74 22.97
C LYS A 16 -1.08 -4.67 23.63
N SER A 17 -0.97 -4.84 24.94
CA SER A 17 -1.93 -5.61 25.74
C SER A 17 -2.31 -4.81 26.97
N GLY A 18 -3.59 -4.84 27.33
CA GLY A 18 -4.08 -4.13 28.51
C GLY A 18 -5.56 -4.37 28.76
N PHE A 19 -6.08 -3.72 29.79
CA PHE A 19 -7.51 -3.62 29.99
C PHE A 19 -8.08 -2.50 29.13
N GLY A 20 -9.20 -2.77 28.47
CA GLY A 20 -9.85 -1.83 27.57
C GLY A 20 -11.35 -1.77 27.81
N ILE A 21 -11.91 -0.59 27.53
CA ILE A 21 -13.35 -0.38 27.41
C ILE A 21 -13.63 -0.23 25.92
N GLN A 22 -14.50 -1.07 25.35
CA GLN A 22 -14.94 -1.00 23.97
C GLN A 22 -16.36 -0.43 23.90
N PHE A 23 -16.59 0.46 22.93
CA PHE A 23 -17.91 1.00 22.64
C PHE A 23 -18.28 0.60 21.21
N GLY A 24 -19.52 0.17 21.00
CA GLY A 24 -19.99 -0.24 19.68
C GLY A 24 -21.48 -0.06 19.54
N SER A 25 -21.96 0.09 18.31
CA SER A 25 -23.40 0.02 18.01
C SER A 25 -23.78 -1.43 17.72
N SER A 26 -24.76 -1.97 18.44
CA SER A 26 -25.29 -3.31 18.21
C SER A 26 -26.73 -3.19 17.68
N GLY A 27 -26.93 -3.49 16.39
CA GLY A 27 -28.23 -3.32 15.72
C GLY A 27 -28.76 -1.87 15.83
N SER A 28 -29.93 -1.69 16.46
CA SER A 28 -30.55 -0.38 16.72
C SER A 28 -30.12 0.27 18.04
N GLY A 29 -29.07 -0.24 18.68
CA GLY A 29 -28.70 0.02 20.06
C GLY A 29 -27.22 0.36 20.30
N PHE A 30 -26.87 0.59 21.57
CA PHE A 30 -25.51 0.92 22.03
C PHE A 30 -24.96 -0.20 22.91
N SER A 31 -23.65 -0.45 22.88
CA SER A 31 -22.99 -1.46 23.72
C SER A 31 -21.68 -0.96 24.31
N ILE A 32 -21.39 -1.41 25.54
CA ILE A 32 -20.17 -1.14 26.30
C ILE A 32 -19.55 -2.48 26.71
N GLY A 33 -18.33 -2.77 26.26
CA GLY A 33 -17.53 -3.91 26.66
C GLY A 33 -16.42 -3.51 27.62
N ILE A 34 -16.18 -4.29 28.67
CA ILE A 34 -15.00 -4.15 29.54
C ILE A 34 -14.27 -5.49 29.55
N GLY A 35 -12.97 -5.48 29.26
CA GLY A 35 -12.20 -6.71 29.14
C GLY A 35 -10.73 -6.51 28.86
N ALA A 36 -10.03 -7.61 28.60
CA ALA A 36 -8.68 -7.59 28.10
C ALA A 36 -8.70 -7.31 26.59
N LYS A 37 -7.87 -6.37 26.15
CA LYS A 37 -7.63 -6.03 24.76
C LYS A 37 -6.18 -6.30 24.41
N LYS A 38 -5.97 -6.93 23.26
CA LYS A 38 -4.67 -7.12 22.65
C LYS A 38 -4.72 -6.60 21.22
N THR A 39 -3.81 -5.71 20.88
CA THR A 39 -3.67 -5.15 19.53
C THR A 39 -2.27 -5.46 19.03
N LYS A 40 -2.18 -5.93 17.78
CA LYS A 40 -0.92 -6.18 17.10
C LYS A 40 -0.95 -5.41 15.78
N ASP A 41 0.03 -4.54 15.61
CA ASP A 41 0.28 -3.79 14.39
C ASP A 41 1.57 -4.32 13.76
N GLU A 42 1.53 -4.61 12.48
CA GLU A 42 2.69 -5.08 11.71
C GLU A 42 2.74 -4.32 10.39
N LEU A 43 3.90 -3.73 10.11
CA LEU A 43 4.17 -2.94 8.91
C LEU A 43 5.38 -3.54 8.20
N ASN A 44 5.16 -3.97 6.96
CA ASN A 44 6.21 -4.42 6.06
C ASN A 44 6.31 -3.41 4.92
N GLU A 45 7.49 -2.86 4.71
CA GLU A 45 7.75 -1.97 3.58
C GLU A 45 9.02 -2.39 2.87
N GLY A 46 9.04 -2.28 1.56
CA GLY A 46 10.29 -2.40 0.83
C GLY A 46 10.20 -1.70 -0.50
N ALA A 47 11.35 -1.29 -1.01
CA ALA A 47 11.47 -0.84 -2.38
C ALA A 47 12.74 -1.38 -3.04
N ALA A 48 12.68 -1.54 -4.35
CA ALA A 48 13.81 -1.80 -5.21
C ALA A 48 13.78 -0.75 -6.33
N THR A 49 14.83 0.03 -6.46
CA THR A 49 14.95 1.09 -7.46
C THR A 49 16.14 0.84 -8.37
N ASN A 50 16.03 1.33 -9.61
CA ASN A 50 17.02 1.14 -10.66
C ASN A 50 17.66 2.49 -10.99
N ALA A 51 18.97 2.57 -10.83
CA ALA A 51 19.75 3.72 -11.26
C ALA A 51 20.14 3.53 -12.72
N GLY A 52 19.53 4.31 -13.63
CA GLY A 52 19.82 4.21 -15.05
C GLY A 52 21.30 4.43 -15.39
N SER A 53 21.79 3.72 -16.41
CA SER A 53 23.17 3.85 -16.87
C SER A 53 23.28 4.86 -18.01
N ARG A 54 24.16 5.86 -17.91
CA ARG A 54 24.30 6.93 -18.91
C ARG A 54 25.56 6.75 -19.78
N LEU A 55 25.40 6.83 -21.10
CA LEU A 55 26.45 6.90 -22.11
C LEU A 55 26.26 8.17 -22.92
N GLN A 56 27.23 9.09 -22.83
CA GLN A 56 27.15 10.39 -23.50
C GLN A 56 28.41 10.68 -24.31
N ALA A 57 28.25 11.24 -25.52
CA ALA A 57 29.37 11.71 -26.35
C ALA A 57 29.07 13.08 -26.97
N GLY A 58 30.08 13.95 -27.04
CA GLY A 58 29.95 15.29 -27.61
C GLY A 58 29.81 15.34 -29.14
N ARG A 59 29.71 14.19 -29.81
CA ARG A 59 29.44 14.15 -31.26
C ARG A 59 28.70 12.87 -31.64
N ASP A 60 29.37 11.73 -31.64
CA ASP A 60 28.80 10.48 -32.14
C ASP A 60 28.95 9.37 -31.09
N ILE A 61 27.92 8.53 -30.96
CA ILE A 61 27.99 7.23 -30.27
C ILE A 61 27.83 6.13 -31.31
N THR A 62 28.70 5.13 -31.25
CA THR A 62 28.56 3.91 -32.04
C THR A 62 28.69 2.68 -31.15
N ILE A 63 27.63 1.87 -31.10
CA ILE A 63 27.56 0.62 -30.36
C ILE A 63 27.53 -0.53 -31.37
N ASN A 64 28.59 -1.34 -31.41
CA ASN A 64 28.66 -2.53 -32.24
C ASN A 64 28.67 -3.79 -31.38
N ALA A 65 27.63 -4.62 -31.50
CA ALA A 65 27.50 -5.88 -30.78
C ALA A 65 27.65 -7.06 -31.74
N GLY A 66 28.62 -7.96 -31.45
CA GLY A 66 28.84 -9.17 -32.26
C GLY A 66 27.72 -10.21 -32.19
N ARG A 67 26.70 -10.01 -31.36
CA ARG A 67 25.49 -10.85 -31.33
C ARG A 67 24.26 -10.02 -31.01
N ASP A 68 24.10 -9.62 -29.74
CA ASP A 68 22.93 -8.87 -29.27
C ASP A 68 23.37 -7.58 -28.58
N ALA A 69 22.74 -6.46 -28.89
CA ALA A 69 22.89 -5.22 -28.14
C ALA A 69 21.78 -5.13 -27.09
N ASN A 70 22.13 -5.22 -25.80
CA ASN A 70 21.16 -5.15 -24.71
C ASN A 70 21.35 -3.85 -23.93
N LEU A 71 20.34 -2.99 -23.93
CA LEU A 71 20.28 -1.74 -23.20
C LEU A 71 19.06 -1.80 -22.30
N GLN A 72 19.27 -1.78 -20.99
CA GLN A 72 18.20 -1.78 -20.00
C GLN A 72 18.34 -0.56 -19.10
N ALA A 73 17.24 0.19 -18.92
CA ALA A 73 17.22 1.47 -18.22
C ALA A 73 18.45 2.33 -18.54
N ALA A 74 18.82 2.36 -19.82
CA ALA A 74 20.04 3.00 -20.29
C ALA A 74 19.70 4.31 -20.97
N GLU A 75 20.49 5.35 -20.73
CA GLU A 75 20.41 6.62 -21.43
C GLU A 75 21.60 6.74 -22.37
N VAL A 76 21.34 6.79 -23.67
CA VAL A 76 22.35 6.95 -24.72
C VAL A 76 22.11 8.28 -25.42
N ALA A 77 23.05 9.22 -25.29
CA ALA A 77 22.90 10.56 -25.84
C ALA A 77 24.15 11.02 -26.60
N ALA A 78 23.99 11.43 -27.85
CA ALA A 78 25.07 12.03 -28.63
C ALA A 78 24.63 13.37 -29.22
N ASP A 79 25.50 14.37 -29.22
CA ASP A 79 25.17 15.70 -29.76
C ASP A 79 24.96 15.71 -31.29
N ARG A 80 25.32 14.62 -31.98
CA ARG A 80 25.08 14.45 -33.42
C ARG A 80 24.45 13.11 -33.74
N ASP A 81 25.18 12.00 -33.71
CA ASP A 81 24.65 10.73 -34.21
C ASP A 81 24.72 9.61 -33.17
N VAL A 82 23.65 8.81 -33.07
CA VAL A 82 23.69 7.53 -32.35
C VAL A 82 23.49 6.40 -33.34
N ALA A 83 24.46 5.49 -33.41
CA ALA A 83 24.37 4.26 -34.19
C ALA A 83 24.46 3.04 -33.27
N ILE A 84 23.48 2.14 -33.34
CA ILE A 84 23.45 0.87 -32.62
C ILE A 84 23.31 -0.25 -33.63
N THR A 85 24.29 -1.15 -33.70
CA THR A 85 24.28 -2.29 -34.61
C THR A 85 24.53 -3.59 -33.86
N ALA A 86 23.70 -4.59 -34.10
CA ALA A 86 23.84 -5.95 -33.59
C ALA A 86 23.71 -6.97 -34.72
N GLU A 87 24.50 -8.06 -34.65
CA GLU A 87 24.41 -9.14 -35.65
C GLU A 87 23.07 -9.88 -35.62
N ARG A 88 22.41 -9.94 -34.46
CA ARG A 88 21.14 -10.63 -34.26
C ARG A 88 20.08 -9.67 -33.74
N ASP A 89 20.08 -9.35 -32.45
CA ASP A 89 18.98 -8.60 -31.83
C ASP A 89 19.44 -7.29 -31.19
N VAL A 90 18.60 -6.25 -31.25
CA VAL A 90 18.74 -5.05 -30.41
C VAL A 90 17.60 -5.00 -29.42
N ASN A 91 17.91 -4.98 -28.13
CA ASN A 91 16.94 -4.95 -27.05
C ASN A 91 17.07 -3.64 -26.25
N LEU A 92 16.02 -2.83 -26.26
CA LEU A 92 15.89 -1.57 -25.52
C LEU A 92 14.80 -1.73 -24.46
N LEU A 93 15.18 -2.03 -23.23
CA LEU A 93 14.27 -2.52 -22.20
C LEU A 93 14.14 -1.50 -21.07
N ALA A 94 12.94 -1.30 -20.57
CA ALA A 94 12.76 -0.67 -19.27
C ALA A 94 13.22 -1.60 -18.13
N ALA A 95 13.71 -1.02 -17.04
CA ALA A 95 13.72 -1.68 -15.74
C ALA A 95 12.44 -1.31 -14.99
N GLN A 96 12.20 -1.93 -13.83
CA GLN A 96 11.03 -1.62 -13.00
C GLN A 96 11.44 -1.31 -11.59
N ASP A 97 11.11 -0.10 -11.15
CA ASP A 97 11.12 0.25 -9.74
C ASP A 97 9.91 -0.38 -9.09
N LYS A 98 10.12 -1.02 -7.94
CA LYS A 98 9.08 -1.70 -7.19
C LYS A 98 9.01 -1.14 -5.79
N SER A 99 7.81 -0.83 -5.32
CA SER A 99 7.56 -0.48 -3.92
C SER A 99 6.41 -1.33 -3.41
N ASN A 100 6.59 -1.91 -2.23
CA ASN A 100 5.62 -2.75 -1.56
C ASN A 100 5.37 -2.20 -0.16
N TYR A 101 4.11 -2.19 0.22
CA TYR A 101 3.63 -1.77 1.52
C TYR A 101 2.59 -2.76 2.00
N GLU A 102 2.75 -3.30 3.21
CA GLU A 102 1.78 -4.17 3.83
C GLU A 102 1.55 -3.72 5.28
N ALA A 103 0.30 -3.47 5.63
CA ALA A 103 -0.12 -3.12 6.97
C ALA A 103 -1.11 -4.17 7.48
N ILE A 104 -0.78 -4.82 8.59
CA ILE A 104 -1.62 -5.80 9.26
C ILE A 104 -1.98 -5.24 10.63
N HIS A 105 -3.28 -5.15 10.89
CA HIS A 105 -3.84 -4.78 12.16
C HIS A 105 -4.67 -5.94 12.70
N GLU A 106 -4.30 -6.47 13.86
CA GLU A 106 -5.01 -7.53 14.56
C GLU A 106 -5.47 -7.03 15.92
N GLU A 107 -6.76 -7.22 16.21
CA GLU A 107 -7.37 -6.91 17.50
C GLU A 107 -8.01 -8.16 18.08
N LEU A 108 -7.73 -8.42 19.36
CA LEU A 108 -8.40 -9.43 20.16
C LEU A 108 -8.98 -8.74 21.39
N PHE A 109 -10.25 -8.97 21.64
CA PHE A 109 -10.93 -8.55 22.84
C PHE A 109 -11.57 -9.75 23.51
N ALA A 110 -11.41 -9.85 24.82
CA ALA A 110 -12.09 -10.84 25.64
C ALA A 110 -12.65 -10.14 26.88
N GLY A 111 -13.96 -10.18 27.06
CA GLY A 111 -14.61 -9.37 28.07
C GLY A 111 -16.10 -9.61 28.22
N VAL A 112 -16.70 -8.76 29.04
CA VAL A 112 -18.15 -8.69 29.23
C VAL A 112 -18.66 -7.43 28.55
N THR A 113 -19.62 -7.59 27.66
CA THR A 113 -20.31 -6.54 26.93
C THR A 113 -21.75 -6.43 27.39
N VAL A 114 -22.17 -5.20 27.71
CA VAL A 114 -23.55 -4.85 27.99
C VAL A 114 -24.09 -4.10 26.78
N ALA A 115 -25.21 -4.55 26.20
CA ALA A 115 -25.85 -3.87 25.07
C ALA A 115 -27.29 -3.49 25.39
N VAL A 116 -27.75 -2.38 24.81
CA VAL A 116 -29.08 -1.80 25.02
C VAL A 116 -29.73 -1.47 23.67
N GLY A 117 -30.95 -1.94 23.43
CA GLY A 117 -31.71 -1.74 22.17
C GLY A 117 -32.40 -0.37 22.06
N SER A 118 -32.82 0.03 20.85
CA SER A 118 -33.37 1.36 20.48
C SER A 118 -34.31 2.04 21.49
N GLY A 119 -34.16 3.38 21.62
CA GLY A 119 -34.92 4.26 22.54
C GLY A 119 -34.10 5.37 23.23
N LEU A 120 -32.83 5.55 22.87
CA LEU A 120 -31.78 6.05 23.78
C LEU A 120 -31.28 7.50 23.62
N VAL A 121 -31.92 8.38 22.85
CA VAL A 121 -31.38 9.75 22.63
C VAL A 121 -31.07 10.50 23.94
N SER A 122 -31.80 10.22 25.03
CA SER A 122 -31.58 10.80 26.37
C SER A 122 -30.60 10.04 27.28
N ALA A 123 -30.27 8.78 26.99
CA ALA A 123 -29.40 7.95 27.84
C ALA A 123 -27.91 7.96 27.41
N ALA A 124 -27.60 8.40 26.19
CA ALA A 124 -26.22 8.65 25.77
C ALA A 124 -25.54 9.77 26.59
N GLN A 125 -26.32 10.76 27.05
CA GLN A 125 -25.82 11.88 27.87
C GLN A 125 -25.40 11.47 29.29
N SER A 126 -26.01 10.43 29.87
CA SER A 126 -25.73 9.97 31.24
C SER A 126 -24.54 8.99 31.30
N VAL A 127 -24.31 8.19 30.27
CA VAL A 127 -23.15 7.29 30.17
C VAL A 127 -21.84 8.07 30.04
N GLY A 128 -21.83 9.18 29.30
CA GLY A 128 -20.67 10.09 29.22
C GLY A 128 -20.22 10.60 30.59
N GLN A 129 -21.15 10.94 31.48
CA GLN A 129 -20.85 11.41 32.85
C GLN A 129 -20.45 10.27 33.82
N ALA A 130 -20.87 9.03 33.56
CA ALA A 130 -20.46 7.87 34.36
C ALA A 130 -19.04 7.40 34.02
N ALA A 131 -18.62 7.54 32.76
CA ALA A 131 -17.26 7.21 32.30
C ALA A 131 -16.20 8.16 32.92
N GLU A 132 -16.51 9.45 33.08
CA GLU A 132 -15.64 10.42 33.78
C GLU A 132 -15.41 10.04 35.25
N LYS A 133 -16.37 9.40 35.93
CA LYS A 133 -16.22 8.97 37.33
C LYS A 133 -15.42 7.68 37.53
N ILE A 134 -15.21 6.88 36.50
CA ILE A 134 -14.44 5.63 36.58
C ILE A 134 -12.94 5.89 36.39
N GLY A 135 -12.58 6.96 35.66
CA GLY A 135 -11.18 7.38 35.46
C GLY A 135 -10.46 7.87 36.73
N ASP A 136 -11.18 8.15 37.82
CA ASP A 136 -10.65 8.75 39.06
C ASP A 136 -10.50 7.74 40.22
N VAL A 137 -10.83 6.46 40.00
CA VAL A 137 -10.73 5.40 41.03
C VAL A 137 -9.37 4.70 40.95
N SER A 138 -8.28 5.46 41.13
CA SER A 138 -6.92 4.90 41.16
C SER A 138 -6.25 4.92 42.53
N ASP A 139 -6.95 5.23 43.62
CA ASP A 139 -6.34 5.16 44.95
C ASP A 139 -7.25 4.59 46.03
N LYS A 140 -6.73 3.51 46.63
CA LYS A 140 -7.13 2.90 47.91
C LYS A 140 -8.38 2.00 47.85
N TYR A 141 -8.17 0.72 48.17
CA TYR A 141 -9.14 -0.40 48.27
C TYR A 141 -9.29 -1.27 47.01
N SER A 142 -8.20 -1.97 46.65
CA SER A 142 -8.12 -2.84 45.46
C SER A 142 -8.63 -4.29 45.63
N ALA A 143 -9.15 -4.72 46.78
CA ALA A 143 -9.48 -6.15 46.98
C ALA A 143 -10.81 -6.50 47.68
N ALA A 144 -11.55 -5.54 48.26
CA ALA A 144 -12.75 -5.85 49.06
C ALA A 144 -14.10 -5.49 48.40
N ASN A 145 -14.10 -4.77 47.27
CA ASN A 145 -15.32 -4.22 46.66
C ASN A 145 -15.83 -4.96 45.41
N ALA A 146 -15.21 -6.08 45.01
CA ALA A 146 -15.71 -6.88 43.90
C ALA A 146 -17.15 -7.39 44.14
N ALA A 147 -17.56 -7.55 45.40
CA ALA A 147 -18.91 -7.92 45.79
C ALA A 147 -19.96 -6.77 45.76
N PHE A 148 -19.53 -5.50 45.76
CA PHE A 148 -20.43 -4.35 45.73
C PHE A 148 -20.64 -3.77 44.32
N ALA A 149 -19.70 -4.01 43.40
CA ALA A 149 -19.88 -3.67 41.99
C ALA A 149 -20.98 -4.54 41.33
N SER A 150 -21.14 -5.79 41.77
CA SER A 150 -22.16 -6.71 41.23
C SER A 150 -23.58 -6.36 41.69
N MET A 151 -23.81 -6.00 42.97
CA MET A 151 -25.15 -5.61 43.44
C MET A 151 -25.63 -4.29 42.83
N LYS A 152 -24.73 -3.31 42.66
CA LYS A 152 -25.05 -2.05 41.97
C LYS A 152 -25.28 -2.24 40.47
N ALA A 153 -24.61 -3.22 39.86
CA ALA A 153 -24.87 -3.57 38.46
C ALA A 153 -26.27 -4.14 38.29
N TYR A 154 -26.76 -4.95 39.23
CA TYR A 154 -28.16 -5.43 39.22
C TYR A 154 -29.16 -4.28 39.37
N ASP A 155 -29.00 -3.39 40.36
CA ASP A 155 -29.90 -2.23 40.51
C ASP A 155 -29.84 -1.29 39.31
N ALA A 156 -28.66 -1.06 38.73
CA ALA A 156 -28.52 -0.24 37.52
C ALA A 156 -29.16 -0.90 36.30
N LEU A 157 -29.06 -2.23 36.17
CA LEU A 157 -29.71 -3.00 35.10
C LEU A 157 -31.22 -3.04 35.28
N ASP A 158 -31.70 -3.15 36.52
CA ASP A 158 -33.11 -3.21 36.88
C ASP A 158 -33.78 -1.83 36.74
N ASN A 159 -33.11 -0.74 37.14
CA ASN A 159 -33.58 0.62 36.88
C ASN A 159 -33.52 0.99 35.39
N LEU A 160 -32.60 0.42 34.61
CA LEU A 160 -32.52 0.62 33.16
C LEU A 160 -33.59 -0.18 32.41
N ALA A 161 -33.89 -1.39 32.87
CA ALA A 161 -34.96 -2.23 32.34
C ALA A 161 -36.36 -1.71 32.72
N ASN A 162 -36.52 -1.14 33.92
CA ASN A 162 -37.82 -0.71 34.47
C ASN A 162 -38.04 0.82 34.46
N GLY A 163 -37.07 1.63 34.02
CA GLY A 163 -37.08 3.10 34.20
C GLY A 163 -37.34 3.97 32.95
N GLY A 164 -37.62 3.41 31.77
CA GLY A 164 -37.92 4.19 30.55
C GLY A 164 -37.93 3.37 29.24
N SER A 165 -38.34 3.99 28.11
CA SER A 165 -38.61 3.38 26.77
C SER A 165 -37.43 2.69 26.07
N MET A 166 -36.78 1.73 26.73
CA MET A 166 -35.70 0.92 26.16
C MET A 166 -36.27 -0.41 25.68
N ALA A 167 -35.95 -0.84 24.46
CA ALA A 167 -36.56 -2.05 23.88
C ALA A 167 -36.00 -3.36 24.47
N SER A 168 -34.71 -3.39 24.85
CA SER A 168 -34.07 -4.59 25.39
C SER A 168 -32.73 -4.28 26.06
N VAL A 169 -32.33 -5.11 27.01
CA VAL A 169 -31.02 -5.10 27.65
C VAL A 169 -30.39 -6.50 27.53
N SER A 170 -29.11 -6.58 27.17
CA SER A 170 -28.36 -7.83 27.16
C SER A 170 -27.00 -7.72 27.83
N VAL A 171 -26.57 -8.80 28.47
CA VAL A 171 -25.24 -8.98 29.03
C VAL A 171 -24.62 -10.20 28.36
N THR A 172 -23.46 -10.01 27.75
CA THR A 172 -22.79 -11.00 26.93
C THR A 172 -21.34 -11.12 27.37
N ALA A 173 -20.89 -12.32 27.72
CA ALA A 173 -19.48 -12.62 27.91
C ALA A 173 -18.95 -13.31 26.64
N GLY A 174 -17.80 -12.89 26.15
CA GLY A 174 -17.26 -13.49 24.94
C GLY A 174 -15.88 -12.98 24.57
N PHE A 175 -15.40 -13.46 23.43
CA PHE A 175 -14.22 -12.92 22.78
C PHE A 175 -14.52 -12.60 21.32
N THR A 176 -13.82 -11.60 20.81
CA THR A 176 -13.86 -11.16 19.42
C THR A 176 -12.44 -10.96 18.93
N HIS A 177 -12.10 -11.56 17.80
CA HIS A 177 -10.85 -11.41 17.10
C HIS A 177 -11.11 -10.81 15.72
N GLN A 178 -10.45 -9.71 15.41
CA GLN A 178 -10.55 -9.03 14.13
C GLN A 178 -9.15 -8.90 13.54
N LYS A 179 -9.01 -9.21 12.26
CA LYS A 179 -7.78 -9.02 11.49
C LYS A 179 -8.10 -8.23 10.24
N SER A 180 -7.39 -7.14 10.02
CA SER A 180 -7.41 -6.39 8.76
C SER A 180 -6.01 -6.31 8.20
N SER A 181 -5.85 -6.63 6.92
CA SER A 181 -4.60 -6.50 6.19
C SER A 181 -4.82 -5.64 4.96
N THR A 182 -3.96 -4.65 4.74
CA THR A 182 -3.91 -3.86 3.51
C THR A 182 -2.55 -4.05 2.88
N SER A 183 -2.51 -4.45 1.62
CA SER A 183 -1.29 -4.55 0.83
C SER A 183 -1.38 -3.59 -0.35
N SER A 184 -0.30 -2.87 -0.64
CA SER A 184 -0.15 -2.05 -1.82
C SER A 184 1.17 -2.38 -2.51
N SER A 185 1.16 -2.52 -3.82
CA SER A 185 2.36 -2.66 -4.64
C SER A 185 2.30 -1.66 -5.79
N ALA A 186 3.41 -0.99 -6.05
CA ALA A 186 3.59 -0.06 -7.15
C ALA A 186 4.81 -0.50 -7.97
N GLU A 187 4.63 -0.61 -9.28
CA GLU A 187 5.68 -0.88 -10.26
C GLU A 187 5.73 0.30 -11.24
N VAL A 188 6.89 0.97 -11.33
CA VAL A 188 7.10 2.12 -12.21
C VAL A 188 8.25 1.81 -13.15
N PRO A 189 8.07 1.93 -14.48
CA PRO A 189 9.13 1.63 -15.42
C PRO A 189 10.19 2.73 -15.47
N VAL A 190 11.46 2.33 -15.43
CA VAL A 190 12.62 3.16 -15.73
C VAL A 190 13.06 2.85 -17.16
N VAL A 191 12.77 3.77 -18.07
CA VAL A 191 12.87 3.53 -19.52
C VAL A 191 14.31 3.61 -20.03
N THR A 192 14.56 2.94 -21.16
CA THR A 192 15.78 3.18 -21.96
C THR A 192 15.54 4.35 -22.91
N THR A 193 16.47 5.29 -22.99
CA THR A 193 16.40 6.44 -23.90
C THR A 193 17.57 6.44 -24.88
N VAL A 194 17.30 6.77 -26.14
CA VAL A 194 18.31 6.89 -27.20
C VAL A 194 18.08 8.21 -27.93
N THR A 195 19.01 9.16 -27.77
CA THR A 195 18.89 10.52 -28.29
C THR A 195 20.08 10.88 -29.16
N GLY A 196 19.82 11.25 -30.42
CA GLY A 196 20.83 11.79 -31.33
C GLY A 196 20.50 13.24 -31.72
N GLY A 197 21.46 14.15 -31.59
CA GLY A 197 21.26 15.54 -31.99
C GLY A 197 20.78 15.67 -33.43
N ARG A 198 21.32 14.89 -34.36
CA ARG A 198 20.96 14.86 -35.77
C ARG A 198 20.15 13.63 -36.11
N SER A 199 20.69 12.44 -35.86
CA SER A 199 20.06 11.17 -36.28
C SER A 199 20.29 10.03 -35.29
N VAL A 200 19.35 9.08 -35.29
CA VAL A 200 19.48 7.79 -34.61
C VAL A 200 19.29 6.67 -35.61
N SER A 201 20.23 5.73 -35.66
CA SER A 201 20.14 4.51 -36.48
C SER A 201 20.29 3.27 -35.61
N ILE A 202 19.33 2.36 -35.67
CA ILE A 202 19.34 1.10 -34.95
C ILE A 202 19.18 -0.05 -35.94
N GLU A 203 20.13 -0.98 -35.93
CA GLU A 203 20.20 -2.08 -36.89
C GLU A 203 20.38 -3.43 -36.17
N ALA A 204 19.42 -4.33 -36.38
CA ALA A 204 19.49 -5.74 -36.02
C ALA A 204 19.59 -6.55 -37.32
N LYS A 205 20.79 -7.04 -37.67
CA LYS A 205 21.05 -7.55 -39.03
C LYS A 205 20.25 -8.79 -39.43
N SER A 206 20.07 -9.73 -38.50
CA SER A 206 19.41 -11.02 -38.78
C SER A 206 18.21 -11.33 -37.89
N GLY A 207 18.01 -10.54 -36.84
CA GLY A 207 16.97 -10.73 -35.84
C GLY A 207 16.11 -9.48 -35.67
N ASP A 208 15.69 -9.27 -34.43
CA ASP A 208 14.63 -8.34 -34.09
C ASP A 208 15.16 -7.07 -33.41
N ILE A 209 14.41 -5.98 -33.55
CA ILE A 209 14.52 -4.84 -32.65
C ILE A 209 13.38 -4.94 -31.66
N ASN A 210 13.69 -5.16 -30.37
CA ASN A 210 12.71 -5.25 -29.30
C ASN A 210 12.84 -4.03 -28.38
N SER A 211 11.77 -3.26 -28.27
CA SER A 211 11.63 -2.16 -27.33
C SER A 211 10.51 -2.47 -26.35
N HIS A 212 10.78 -2.26 -25.06
CA HIS A 212 9.75 -2.27 -24.03
C HIS A 212 9.87 -0.97 -23.22
N GLY A 213 9.04 0.01 -23.58
CA GLY A 213 9.02 1.36 -23.00
C GLY A 213 10.16 2.26 -23.44
N ALA A 214 10.98 1.89 -24.42
CA ALA A 214 12.11 2.74 -24.82
C ALA A 214 11.63 4.00 -25.54
N GLN A 215 12.35 5.10 -25.31
CA GLN A 215 12.16 6.37 -26.00
C GLN A 215 13.31 6.60 -26.96
N ILE A 216 13.01 6.94 -28.19
CA ILE A 216 14.01 7.20 -29.23
C ILE A 216 13.71 8.56 -29.83
N ALA A 217 14.70 9.46 -29.84
CA ALA A 217 14.56 10.82 -30.33
C ALA A 217 15.75 11.21 -31.20
N ALA A 218 15.48 11.97 -32.25
CA ALA A 218 16.49 12.59 -33.09
C ALA A 218 16.12 14.05 -33.38
N GLY A 219 17.10 14.90 -33.67
CA GLY A 219 16.86 16.32 -33.94
C GLY A 219 16.82 17.21 -32.70
N TYR A 220 17.23 16.69 -31.54
CA TYR A 220 17.24 17.41 -30.26
C TYR A 220 18.60 17.29 -29.58
N ASP A 221 19.09 18.39 -29.03
CA ASP A 221 20.31 18.37 -28.22
C ASP A 221 20.07 17.71 -26.86
N SER A 222 21.13 17.62 -26.05
CA SER A 222 21.04 17.01 -24.73
C SER A 222 20.15 17.77 -23.73
N ASP A 223 19.72 18.99 -24.06
CA ASP A 223 18.78 19.82 -23.30
C ASP A 223 17.34 19.75 -23.87
N GLY A 224 17.11 18.98 -24.94
CA GLY A 224 15.80 18.81 -25.58
C GLY A 224 15.40 19.96 -26.50
N LEU A 225 16.34 20.82 -26.88
CA LEU A 225 16.12 21.88 -27.87
C LEU A 225 16.38 21.36 -29.27
N LEU A 226 15.65 21.89 -30.26
CA LEU A 226 15.88 21.55 -31.66
C LEU A 226 17.31 21.93 -32.05
N THR A 227 18.01 20.97 -32.63
CA THR A 227 19.32 21.18 -33.22
C THR A 227 19.16 21.70 -34.65
N ASP A 228 19.91 22.74 -34.98
CA ASP A 228 19.86 23.36 -36.31
C ASP A 228 20.84 22.63 -37.24
N PHE A 229 20.51 21.38 -37.59
CA PHE A 229 21.24 20.64 -38.62
C PHE A 229 20.62 20.93 -39.98
N ASP A 230 21.38 21.64 -40.82
CA ASP A 230 21.04 21.95 -42.21
C ASP A 230 21.33 20.76 -43.15
N ASP A 231 20.82 19.56 -42.80
CA ASP A 231 21.00 18.31 -43.55
C ASP A 231 19.69 17.50 -43.56
N GLU A 232 19.45 16.75 -44.62
CA GLU A 232 18.24 15.93 -44.82
C GLU A 232 18.07 14.85 -43.75
N LYS A 233 19.15 14.48 -43.06
CA LYS A 233 19.16 13.49 -41.97
C LYS A 233 18.83 14.08 -40.59
N ALA A 234 18.58 15.38 -40.50
CA ALA A 234 18.21 16.02 -39.25
C ALA A 234 16.82 15.54 -38.79
N GLY A 235 16.75 14.97 -37.59
CA GLY A 235 15.53 14.37 -37.05
C GLY A 235 15.28 12.93 -37.49
N ASP A 236 16.19 12.32 -38.27
CA ASP A 236 15.98 10.95 -38.76
C ASP A 236 16.13 9.92 -37.63
N ILE A 237 15.11 9.07 -37.51
CA ILE A 237 15.15 7.84 -36.71
C ILE A 237 14.99 6.67 -37.68
N SER A 238 16.04 5.89 -37.87
CA SER A 238 16.06 4.71 -38.73
C SER A 238 16.12 3.43 -37.88
N LEU A 239 15.14 2.54 -38.09
CA LEU A 239 15.08 1.23 -37.45
C LEU A 239 15.11 0.16 -38.55
N HIS A 240 16.13 -0.69 -38.54
CA HIS A 240 16.27 -1.80 -39.49
C HIS A 240 16.38 -3.12 -38.74
N ALA A 241 15.41 -4.01 -38.91
CA ALA A 241 15.45 -5.38 -38.40
C ALA A 241 15.47 -6.37 -39.56
N GLY A 242 16.28 -7.43 -39.42
CA GLY A 242 16.27 -8.55 -40.36
C GLY A 242 14.97 -9.36 -40.30
N LYS A 243 14.21 -9.22 -39.20
CA LYS A 243 12.91 -9.83 -39.00
C LYS A 243 11.86 -8.80 -38.59
N ASP A 244 11.65 -8.59 -37.29
CA ASP A 244 10.55 -7.77 -36.77
C ASP A 244 11.06 -6.57 -35.96
N ILE A 245 10.25 -5.51 -35.93
CA ILE A 245 10.43 -4.36 -35.04
C ILE A 245 9.26 -4.37 -34.07
N ASN A 246 9.54 -4.75 -32.82
CA ASN A 246 8.56 -4.87 -31.75
C ASN A 246 8.70 -3.67 -30.81
N LEU A 247 7.71 -2.78 -30.79
CA LEU A 247 7.69 -1.60 -29.93
C LEU A 247 6.52 -1.70 -28.95
N GLU A 248 6.82 -2.13 -27.74
CA GLU A 248 5.84 -2.26 -26.66
C GLU A 248 5.99 -1.11 -25.67
N SER A 249 4.87 -0.72 -25.05
CA SER A 249 4.89 0.26 -23.97
C SER A 249 5.28 -0.43 -22.66
N ALA A 250 6.02 0.27 -21.80
CA ALA A 250 6.18 -0.16 -20.41
C ALA A 250 5.04 0.43 -19.59
N GLU A 251 4.37 -0.41 -18.80
CA GLU A 251 3.20 -0.02 -18.03
C GLU A 251 3.57 0.17 -16.56
N ALA A 252 3.07 1.26 -15.97
CA ALA A 252 3.08 1.43 -14.52
C ALA A 252 1.87 0.68 -13.94
N ARG A 253 2.07 -0.03 -12.83
CA ARG A 253 1.02 -0.82 -12.18
C ARG A 253 0.94 -0.48 -10.70
N ASN A 254 -0.24 -0.13 -10.25
CA ASN A 254 -0.54 0.02 -8.83
C ASN A 254 -1.65 -0.95 -8.44
N GLU A 255 -1.37 -1.83 -7.49
CA GLU A 255 -2.35 -2.77 -6.94
C GLU A 255 -2.51 -2.54 -5.45
N THR A 256 -3.75 -2.32 -5.01
CA THR A 256 -4.08 -2.24 -3.60
C THR A 256 -5.14 -3.28 -3.28
N SER A 257 -4.90 -4.08 -2.24
CA SER A 257 -5.85 -5.07 -1.76
C SER A 257 -6.07 -4.90 -0.27
N SER A 258 -7.33 -5.00 0.16
CA SER A 258 -7.69 -4.95 1.57
C SER A 258 -8.53 -6.17 1.91
N LYS A 259 -8.18 -6.85 2.98
CA LYS A 259 -8.94 -7.99 3.53
C LYS A 259 -9.24 -7.71 4.98
N SER A 260 -10.48 -7.98 5.38
CA SER A 260 -10.88 -7.98 6.78
C SER A 260 -11.55 -9.31 7.11
N SER A 261 -11.24 -9.84 8.27
CA SER A 261 -11.90 -11.01 8.83
C SER A 261 -12.16 -10.78 10.31
N SER A 262 -13.29 -11.30 10.78
CA SER A 262 -13.68 -11.24 12.18
C SER A 262 -14.22 -12.60 12.61
N SER A 263 -13.81 -13.05 13.78
CA SER A 263 -14.26 -14.28 14.42
C SER A 263 -14.56 -13.98 15.87
N GLY A 264 -15.65 -14.51 16.39
CA GLY A 264 -15.97 -14.34 17.80
C GLY A 264 -16.88 -15.44 18.30
N ALA A 265 -16.82 -15.69 19.60
CA ALA A 265 -17.76 -16.53 20.29
C ALA A 265 -18.22 -15.83 21.55
N SER A 266 -19.51 -15.89 21.84
CA SER A 266 -20.08 -15.24 23.00
C SER A 266 -21.28 -16.00 23.54
N ILE A 267 -21.52 -15.85 24.84
CA ILE A 267 -22.69 -16.34 25.55
C ILE A 267 -23.32 -15.16 26.29
N GLY A 268 -24.62 -14.98 26.16
CA GLY A 268 -25.30 -13.86 26.78
C GLY A 268 -26.72 -14.17 27.21
N VAL A 269 -27.21 -13.35 28.12
CA VAL A 269 -28.60 -13.29 28.57
C VAL A 269 -29.20 -11.96 28.12
N SER A 270 -30.46 -11.98 27.69
CA SER A 270 -31.16 -10.80 27.21
C SER A 270 -32.58 -10.72 27.76
N VAL A 271 -33.02 -9.52 28.10
CA VAL A 271 -34.38 -9.22 28.56
C VAL A 271 -34.98 -8.18 27.62
N ALA A 272 -36.15 -8.47 27.06
CA ALA A 272 -36.96 -7.50 26.34
C ALA A 272 -37.83 -6.73 27.33
N CYS A 273 -37.88 -5.41 27.20
CA CYS A 273 -38.71 -4.55 28.05
C CYS A 273 -39.93 -4.11 27.21
N PHE A 274 -41.14 -4.42 27.70
CA PHE A 274 -42.42 -4.15 27.03
C PHE A 274 -43.31 -3.27 27.90
#